data_AF-A0A0N4WYZ7-F1
#
_entry.id   AF-A0A0N4WYZ7-F1
#
_cell.length_a   1.000
_cell.length_b   1.000
_cell.length_c   1.000
_cell.angle_alpha   90.00
_cell.angle_beta   90.00
_cell.angle_gamma   90.00
#
_symmetry.space_group_name_H-M   'P 1'
#
loop_
_entity.id
_entity.type
_entity.pdbx_description
1 polymer ?
#
loop_
_entity_poly.entity_id
_entity_poly.type
_entity_poly.pdbx_seq_one_letter_code
_entity_poly.pdbx_strand_id
1 'polypeptide(L)'
;MFKLCVKGGYRTEIYSGKVNDNKGSVAGNIVMRLMDGLLDSGRTVFCDNWYFSVGLIRRLLERKTDFVGTFREQREGFPSALTKKKMPKDTAEAMQS
;
A
#
# COMPACT_ATOMS: atom_id res chain seq x y z
N MET A 1 11.99 -9.38 8.14
CA MET A 1 11.59 -10.25 7.02
C MET A 1 10.19 -9.83 6.57
N PHE A 2 9.95 -9.78 5.27
CA PHE A 2 8.70 -9.39 4.64
C PHE A 2 8.18 -10.53 3.77
N LYS A 3 6.86 -10.62 3.61
CA LYS A 3 6.20 -11.73 2.90
C LYS A 3 5.01 -11.22 2.10
N LEU A 4 4.89 -11.68 0.86
CA LEU A 4 3.70 -11.56 0.01
C LEU A 4 3.09 -12.94 -0.17
N CYS A 5 1.81 -13.08 0.16
CA CYS A 5 1.07 -14.32 -0.05
C CYS A 5 0.30 -14.24 -1.38
N VAL A 6 0.45 -15.26 -2.22
CA VAL A 6 -0.25 -15.37 -3.50
C VAL A 6 -0.90 -16.76 -3.60
N LYS A 7 -1.88 -16.93 -4.47
CA LYS A 7 -2.46 -18.26 -4.72
C LYS A 7 -1.33 -19.20 -5.15
N GLY A 8 -1.13 -20.29 -4.41
CA GLY A 8 -0.10 -21.28 -4.68
C GLY A 8 1.25 -21.05 -3.97
N GLY A 9 1.40 -20.04 -3.11
CA GLY A 9 2.61 -19.90 -2.31
C GLY A 9 2.86 -18.54 -1.69
N TYR A 10 4.13 -18.27 -1.41
CA TYR A 10 4.56 -16.98 -0.88
C TYR A 10 5.90 -16.55 -1.46
N ARG A 11 6.07 -15.24 -1.61
CA ARG A 11 7.36 -14.60 -1.86
C ARG A 11 7.85 -13.94 -0.58
N THR A 12 9.15 -13.98 -0.33
CA THR A 12 9.75 -13.38 0.86
C THR A 12 10.90 -12.47 0.49
N GLU A 13 11.08 -11.41 1.27
CA GLU A 13 12.21 -10.49 1.15
C GLU A 13 12.81 -10.23 2.53
N ILE A 14 14.13 -10.35 2.64
CA ILE A 14 14.86 -10.12 3.89
C ILE A 14 15.38 -8.68 3.88
N TYR A 15 14.95 -7.89 4.86
CA TYR A 15 15.46 -6.55 5.07
C TYR A 15 16.56 -6.56 6.12
N SER A 16 17.74 -6.06 5.73
CA SER A 16 18.97 -6.06 6.53
C SER A 16 19.30 -4.69 7.13
N GLY A 17 18.37 -3.73 7.11
CA GLY A 17 18.54 -2.42 7.75
C GLY A 17 19.19 -1.33 6.90
N LYS A 18 19.71 -1.65 5.71
CA LYS A 18 20.27 -0.66 4.77
C LYS A 18 19.72 -0.89 3.36
N VAL A 19 18.99 0.08 2.83
CA VAL A 19 18.51 0.08 1.45
C VAL A 19 18.86 1.44 0.86
N ASN A 20 19.80 1.45 -0.10
CA ASN A 20 20.25 2.65 -0.81
C ASN A 20 19.30 3.01 -1.96
N ASP A 21 17.99 3.03 -1.69
CA ASP A 21 17.00 3.38 -2.70
C ASP A 21 16.37 4.72 -2.34
N ASN A 22 16.90 5.79 -2.96
CA ASN A 22 16.54 7.19 -2.65
C ASN A 22 15.15 7.60 -3.15
N LYS A 23 14.41 6.69 -3.80
CA LYS A 23 13.07 6.98 -4.35
C LYS A 23 11.99 6.29 -3.53
N GLY A 24 11.28 7.06 -2.72
CA GLY A 24 10.12 6.58 -1.96
C GLY A 24 10.45 5.99 -0.58
N SER A 25 9.43 5.45 0.10
CA SER A 25 9.58 4.87 1.43
C SER A 25 10.16 3.45 1.37
N VAL A 26 10.90 3.05 2.41
CA VAL A 26 11.44 1.68 2.56
C VAL A 26 10.32 0.65 2.39
N ALA A 27 9.20 0.85 3.09
CA ALA A 27 8.04 -0.04 3.02
C ALA A 27 7.46 -0.12 1.60
N GLY A 28 7.33 1.02 0.91
CA GLY A 28 6.83 1.04 -0.47
C GLY A 28 7.77 0.31 -1.43
N ASN A 29 9.08 0.45 -1.27
CA ASN A 29 10.05 -0.21 -2.13
C ASN A 29 10.09 -1.73 -1.92
N ILE A 30 9.91 -2.19 -0.67
CA ILE A 30 9.72 -3.61 -0.38
C ILE A 30 8.46 -4.15 -1.06
N VAL A 31 7.34 -3.43 -1.00
CA VAL A 31 6.10 -3.85 -1.68
C VAL A 31 6.31 -3.96 -3.19
N MET A 32 6.94 -2.97 -3.82
CA MET A 32 7.20 -3.01 -5.26
C MET A 32 8.07 -4.21 -5.67
N ARG A 33 9.09 -4.55 -4.88
CA ARG A 33 9.96 -5.72 -5.15
C ARG A 33 9.25 -7.04 -4.91
N LEU A 34 8.45 -7.15 -3.85
CA LEU A 34 7.61 -8.33 -3.61
C LEU A 34 6.58 -8.54 -4.74
N MET A 35 6.05 -7.46 -5.29
CA MET A 35 5.08 -7.49 -6.39
C MET A 35 5.73 -7.64 -7.77
N ASP A 36 7.05 -7.65 -7.89
CA ASP A 36 7.73 -7.72 -9.19
C ASP A 36 7.36 -9.01 -9.95
N GLY A 37 6.97 -8.86 -11.22
CA GLY A 37 6.39 -9.92 -12.04
C GLY A 37 4.90 -10.21 -11.79
N LEU A 38 4.26 -9.54 -10.83
CA LEU A 38 2.80 -9.59 -10.58
C LEU A 38 2.10 -8.27 -10.90
N LEU A 39 2.87 -7.20 -11.11
CA LEU A 39 2.39 -5.91 -11.58
C LEU A 39 1.77 -6.01 -12.99
N ASP A 40 1.03 -4.97 -13.39
CA ASP A 40 0.43 -4.80 -14.72
C ASP A 40 -0.65 -5.82 -15.09
N SER A 41 -1.12 -6.62 -14.13
CA SER A 41 -2.05 -7.74 -14.36
C SER A 41 -3.47 -7.51 -13.82
N GLY A 42 -3.81 -6.28 -13.39
CA GLY A 42 -5.14 -5.96 -12.85
C GLY A 42 -5.40 -6.58 -11.48
N ARG A 43 -4.34 -6.86 -10.72
CA ARG A 43 -4.44 -7.46 -9.38
C ARG A 43 -4.69 -6.38 -8.33
N THR A 44 -5.29 -6.81 -7.23
CA THR A 44 -5.40 -6.00 -6.01
C THR A 44 -4.42 -6.50 -4.96
N VAL A 45 -3.61 -5.60 -4.42
CA VAL A 45 -2.73 -5.89 -3.27
C VAL A 45 -3.41 -5.44 -1.98
N PHE A 46 -3.41 -6.32 -0.98
CA PHE A 46 -3.93 -6.05 0.35
C PHE A 46 -2.76 -5.88 1.31
N CYS A 47 -2.67 -4.71 1.95
CA CYS A 47 -1.54 -4.34 2.79
C CYS A 47 -1.97 -3.86 4.17
N ASP A 48 -1.14 -4.13 5.17
CA ASP A 48 -1.24 -3.48 6.49
C ASP A 48 -0.99 -1.97 6.36
N ASN A 49 -1.57 -1.21 7.29
CA ASN A 49 -1.32 0.19 7.49
C ASN A 49 0.16 0.57 7.44
N TRP A 50 1.11 -0.21 7.97
CA TRP A 50 2.55 0.17 7.93
C TRP A 50 3.09 0.41 6.51
N TYR A 51 2.56 -0.28 5.49
CA TYR A 51 3.01 -0.15 4.11
C TYR A 51 2.33 0.99 3.34
N PHE A 52 1.26 1.55 3.89
CA PHE A 52 0.46 2.54 3.20
C PHE A 52 1.21 3.87 3.06
N SER A 53 1.23 4.39 1.84
CA SER A 53 1.64 5.75 1.50
C SER A 53 1.04 6.16 0.16
N VAL A 54 0.70 7.44 -0.02
CA VAL A 54 0.13 7.95 -1.28
C VAL A 54 1.07 7.68 -2.46
N GLY A 55 2.38 7.83 -2.25
CA GLY A 55 3.39 7.53 -3.27
C GLY A 55 3.43 6.06 -3.67
N LEU A 56 3.21 5.12 -2.75
CA LEU A 56 3.09 3.70 -3.10
C LEU A 56 1.82 3.44 -3.92
N ILE A 57 0.68 3.96 -3.47
CA ILE A 57 -0.62 3.76 -4.15
C ILE A 57 -0.55 4.26 -5.59
N ARG A 58 0.00 5.47 -5.82
CA ARG A 58 0.17 6.01 -7.17
C ARG A 58 1.01 5.11 -8.07
N ARG A 59 2.17 4.64 -7.59
CA ARG A 59 3.03 3.72 -8.36
C ARG A 59 2.34 2.39 -8.69
N LEU A 60 1.52 1.86 -7.79
CA LEU A 60 0.75 0.63 -8.04
C LEU A 60 -0.35 0.87 -9.07
N LEU A 61 -1.08 1.98 -8.96
CA LEU A 61 -2.13 2.36 -9.91
C LEU A 61 -1.58 2.59 -11.32
N GLU A 62 -0.44 3.28 -11.44
CA GLU A 62 0.30 3.45 -12.71
C GLU A 62 0.66 2.10 -13.36
N ARG A 63 0.83 1.05 -12.53
CA ARG A 63 1.15 -0.33 -12.92
C ARG A 63 -0.06 -1.26 -12.86
N LYS A 64 -1.27 -0.73 -13.14
CA LYS A 64 -2.56 -1.46 -13.17
C LYS A 64 -2.74 -2.42 -11.99
N THR A 65 -2.38 -1.96 -10.80
CA THR A 65 -2.46 -2.73 -9.57
C THR A 65 -3.22 -1.91 -8.53
N ASP A 66 -4.37 -2.41 -8.12
CA ASP A 66 -5.18 -1.75 -7.10
C ASP A 66 -4.58 -1.98 -5.72
N PHE A 67 -4.78 -1.02 -4.82
CA PHE A 67 -4.31 -1.10 -3.44
C PHE A 67 -5.51 -1.07 -2.49
N VAL A 68 -5.53 -2.02 -1.56
CA VAL A 68 -6.46 -2.02 -0.43
C VAL A 68 -5.64 -2.11 0.85
N GLY A 69 -5.92 -1.22 1.79
CA GLY A 69 -5.25 -1.22 3.08
C GLY A 69 -5.92 -0.25 4.03
N THR A 70 -5.52 -0.33 5.30
CA THR A 70 -5.96 0.61 6.32
C THR A 70 -4.97 1.76 6.44
N PHE A 71 -5.41 2.89 6.97
CA PHE A 71 -4.53 4.02 7.27
C PHE A 71 -4.86 4.60 8.64
N ARG A 72 -3.86 5.18 9.30
CA ARG A 72 -4.04 5.99 10.51
C ARG A 72 -4.43 7.42 10.15
N GLU A 73 -5.21 8.07 11.01
CA GLU A 73 -5.73 9.43 10.82
C GLU A 73 -4.64 10.48 10.54
N GLN A 74 -3.43 10.30 11.07
CA GLN A 74 -2.32 11.24 10.94
C GLN A 74 -1.45 11.03 9.68
N ARG A 75 -1.93 10.33 8.66
CA ARG A 75 -1.18 10.07 7.43
C ARG A 75 -1.21 11.27 6.48
N GLU A 76 -0.04 11.79 6.13
CA GLU A 76 0.11 12.85 5.12
C GLU A 76 -0.50 12.44 3.77
N GLY A 77 -1.16 13.40 3.12
CA GLY A 77 -1.75 13.24 1.79
C GLY A 77 -3.19 12.74 1.75
N PHE A 78 -3.83 12.51 2.90
CA PHE A 78 -5.27 12.24 2.97
C PHE A 78 -6.08 13.49 3.32
N PRO A 79 -7.27 13.69 2.72
CA PRO A 79 -8.12 14.83 3.04
C PRO A 79 -8.52 14.81 4.52
N SER A 80 -8.30 15.93 5.19
CA SER A 80 -8.65 16.13 6.60
C SER A 80 -10.14 15.88 6.88
N ALA A 81 -10.98 16.06 5.85
CA ALA A 81 -12.42 15.79 5.89
C ALA A 81 -12.75 14.31 6.19
N LEU A 82 -11.87 13.36 5.85
CA LEU A 82 -12.07 11.94 6.15
C LEU A 82 -11.36 11.53 7.45
N THR A 83 -10.19 12.09 7.73
CA THR A 83 -9.41 11.68 8.91
C THR A 83 -9.92 12.26 10.22
N LYS A 84 -10.63 13.40 10.19
CA LYS A 84 -11.18 14.06 11.39
C LYS A 84 -12.67 13.81 11.60
N LYS A 85 -13.34 13.15 10.64
CA LYS A 85 -14.78 12.92 10.68
C LYS A 85 -15.09 11.63 11.44
N LYS A 86 -15.78 11.77 12.56
CA LYS A 86 -16.31 10.62 13.30
C LYS A 86 -17.53 10.09 12.56
N MET A 87 -17.37 8.94 11.89
CA MET A 87 -18.47 8.33 11.15
C MET A 87 -19.41 7.56 12.10
N PRO A 88 -20.73 7.60 11.86
CA PRO A 88 -21.68 6.71 12.54
C PRO A 88 -21.31 5.24 12.29
N LYS A 89 -21.65 4.38 13.25
CA LYS A 89 -21.50 2.93 13.08
C LYS A 89 -22.31 2.46 11.87
N ASP A 90 -21.79 1.48 11.13
CA ASP A 90 -22.41 0.86 9.97
C ASP A 90 -22.64 1.80 8.76
N THR A 91 -21.84 2.86 8.65
CA THR A 91 -21.81 3.75 7.48
C THR A 91 -20.46 3.70 6.75
N ALA A 92 -20.48 3.97 5.44
CA ALA A 92 -19.27 4.05 4.61
C ALA A 92 -19.37 5.25 3.66
N GLU A 93 -18.24 5.92 3.44
CA GLU A 93 -18.13 7.03 2.50
C GLU A 93 -17.11 6.68 1.42
N ALA A 94 -17.53 6.82 0.16
CA ALA A 94 -16.65 6.70 -0.99
C ALA A 94 -16.13 8.08 -1.38
N MET A 95 -14.83 8.17 -1.62
CA MET A 95 -14.22 9.38 -2.15
C MET A 95 -13.80 9.11 -3.59
N GLN A 96 -14.44 9.81 -4.52
CA GLN A 96 -14.03 9.83 -5.92
C GLN A 96 -13.05 11.00 -6.11
N SER A 97 -12.01 10.77 -6.93
CA SER A 97 -11.02 11.79 -7.29
C SER A 97 -11.50 12.62 -8.47
#